data_AF-A0A2H6GVW1-F1
#
_entry.id   AF-A0A2H6GVW1-F1
#
_cell.length_a   1.000
_cell.length_b   1.000
_cell.length_c   1.000
_cell.angle_alpha   90.00
_cell.angle_beta   90.00
_cell.angle_gamma   90.00
#
_symmetry.space_group_name_H-M   'P 1'
#
loop_
_entity.id
_entity.type
_entity.pdbx_description
1 polymer ?
#
loop_
_entity_poly.entity_id
_entity_poly.type
_entity_poly.pdbx_seq_one_letter_code
_entity_poly.pdbx_strand_id
1 'polypeptide(L)'
;MTLPMSVMAALIIYIGVQPSLILEKLVYPVLSAYTFDPQAAHHLLSVKFFTMAGLQEVILVTIIGVAIFTIGWTQNLLDTKIPRKLGPDYWYEKLATSLIWLAKGPFTTLDSAIDDSYKKTGHAALKVTKTMETFDAKMDHKYVQTGEDFSHATPAKSAEEYKSWVGQHPEKSDMIAENFMIYGDYVSNFDRRVVDGTVNQIGRSAWVVSAHTDSFDKNMVDGVVNWIADVLHRYGDIFRRSVTGVVNDYTSGIVIGAIMLWIFMVIGAR
;
A
#
# COMPACT_ATOMS: atom_id res chain seq x y z
N MET A 1 -19.52 -25.27 -42.38
CA MET A 1 -18.66 -25.33 -41.17
C MET A 1 -17.63 -26.46 -41.21
N THR A 2 -17.84 -27.53 -41.98
CA THR A 2 -16.87 -28.64 -42.12
C THR A 2 -15.59 -28.22 -42.85
N LEU A 3 -15.67 -27.42 -43.92
CA LEU A 3 -14.52 -27.04 -44.74
C LEU A 3 -13.42 -26.29 -43.95
N PRO A 4 -13.70 -25.26 -43.13
CA PRO A 4 -12.68 -24.62 -42.29
C PRO A 4 -12.02 -25.58 -41.28
N MET A 5 -12.80 -26.49 -40.67
CA MET A 5 -12.25 -27.49 -39.73
C MET A 5 -11.36 -28.50 -40.44
N SER A 6 -11.75 -28.96 -41.64
CA SER A 6 -10.94 -29.87 -42.44
C SER A 6 -9.64 -29.24 -42.91
N VAL A 7 -9.67 -27.96 -43.32
CA VAL A 7 -8.46 -27.20 -43.68
C VAL A 7 -7.53 -27.06 -42.47
N MET A 8 -8.07 -26.73 -41.30
CA MET A 8 -7.28 -26.63 -40.07
C MET A 8 -6.67 -27.97 -39.68
N ALA A 9 -7.43 -29.06 -39.77
CA ALA A 9 -6.93 -30.41 -39.49
C ALA A 9 -5.80 -30.80 -40.47
N ALA A 10 -5.97 -30.52 -41.76
CA ALA A 10 -4.94 -30.77 -42.78
C ALA A 10 -3.67 -29.96 -42.50
N LEU A 11 -3.79 -28.70 -42.07
CA LEU A 11 -2.66 -27.87 -41.66
C LEU A 11 -1.96 -28.46 -40.43
N ILE A 12 -2.69 -28.86 -39.39
CA ILE A 12 -2.11 -29.48 -38.18
C ILE A 12 -1.34 -30.75 -38.54
N ILE A 13 -1.90 -31.61 -39.40
CA ILE A 13 -1.23 -32.83 -39.86
C ILE A 13 0.03 -32.48 -40.66
N TYR A 14 -0.06 -31.53 -41.60
CA TYR A 14 1.07 -31.10 -42.41
C TYR A 14 2.21 -30.56 -41.53
N ILE A 15 1.87 -29.74 -40.55
CA ILE A 15 2.77 -29.19 -39.55
C ILE A 15 3.44 -30.31 -38.73
N GLY A 16 2.65 -31.28 -38.28
CA GLY A 16 3.14 -32.41 -37.49
C GLY A 16 4.06 -33.34 -38.28
N VAL A 17 3.78 -33.59 -39.56
CA VAL A 17 4.60 -34.44 -40.43
C VAL A 17 5.90 -33.76 -40.83
N GLN A 18 5.89 -32.44 -41.04
CA GLN A 18 7.05 -31.69 -41.50
C GLN A 18 7.39 -30.48 -40.57
N PRO A 19 7.77 -30.75 -39.30
CA PRO A 19 8.04 -29.69 -38.33
C PRO A 19 9.25 -28.83 -38.71
N SER A 20 10.20 -29.36 -39.48
CA SER A 20 11.39 -28.63 -39.93
C SER A 20 11.05 -27.40 -40.77
N LEU A 21 10.00 -27.46 -41.61
CA LEU A 21 9.62 -26.32 -42.44
C LEU A 21 9.15 -25.13 -41.60
N ILE A 22 8.40 -25.38 -40.53
CA ILE A 22 7.94 -24.33 -39.62
C ILE A 22 9.11 -23.79 -38.83
N LEU A 23 9.98 -24.69 -38.36
CA LEU A 23 11.14 -24.30 -37.60
C LEU A 23 12.06 -23.38 -38.42
N GLU A 24 12.35 -23.74 -39.67
CA GLU A 24 13.23 -22.99 -40.56
C GLU A 24 12.59 -21.69 -41.09
N LYS A 25 11.32 -21.73 -41.51
CA LYS A 25 10.69 -20.59 -42.19
C LYS A 25 9.98 -19.62 -41.27
N LEU A 26 9.55 -20.07 -40.08
CA LEU A 26 8.76 -19.26 -39.16
C LEU A 26 9.48 -19.04 -37.83
N VAL A 27 9.88 -20.11 -37.15
CA VAL A 27 10.42 -20.00 -35.78
C VAL A 27 11.82 -19.40 -35.78
N TYR A 28 12.72 -19.86 -36.65
CA TYR A 28 14.11 -19.40 -36.70
C TYR A 28 14.25 -17.90 -37.04
N PRO A 29 13.56 -17.34 -38.06
CA PRO A 29 13.61 -15.91 -38.34
C PRO A 29 13.09 -15.07 -37.17
N VAL A 30 12.05 -15.55 -36.47
CA VAL A 30 11.53 -14.86 -35.27
C VAL A 30 12.56 -14.91 -34.15
N LEU A 31 13.10 -16.09 -33.82
CA LEU A 31 14.09 -16.23 -32.75
C LEU A 31 15.38 -15.45 -33.01
N SER A 32 15.85 -15.41 -34.25
CA SER A 32 17.04 -14.65 -34.66
C SER A 32 16.80 -13.13 -34.72
N ALA A 33 15.56 -12.68 -34.87
CA ALA A 33 15.19 -11.27 -34.76
C ALA A 33 15.06 -10.79 -33.30
N TYR A 34 14.79 -11.68 -32.35
CA TYR A 34 14.79 -11.39 -30.92
C TYR A 34 16.21 -11.50 -30.31
N THR A 35 16.40 -11.10 -29.05
CA THR A 35 17.68 -11.15 -28.32
C THR A 35 18.16 -12.57 -27.98
N PHE A 36 17.76 -13.57 -28.74
CA PHE A 36 18.18 -14.95 -28.55
C PHE A 36 19.57 -15.15 -29.16
N ASP A 37 20.42 -15.94 -28.50
CA ASP A 37 21.76 -16.24 -29.02
C ASP A 37 21.66 -16.94 -30.40
N PRO A 38 22.26 -16.38 -31.45
CA PRO A 38 22.23 -16.97 -32.80
C PRO A 38 22.77 -18.40 -32.85
N GLN A 39 23.72 -18.77 -31.98
CA GLN A 39 24.26 -20.12 -31.94
C GLN A 39 23.26 -21.12 -31.37
N ALA A 40 22.57 -20.76 -30.29
CA ALA A 40 21.49 -21.57 -29.73
C ALA A 40 20.33 -21.72 -30.72
N ALA A 41 19.98 -20.65 -31.45
CA ALA A 41 18.94 -20.69 -32.48
C ALA A 41 19.29 -21.63 -33.63
N HIS A 42 20.55 -21.67 -34.05
CA HIS A 42 21.02 -22.59 -35.09
C HIS A 42 21.06 -24.06 -34.61
N HIS A 43 21.30 -24.30 -33.31
CA HIS A 43 21.27 -25.65 -32.75
C HIS A 43 19.85 -26.28 -32.82
N LEU A 44 18.80 -25.46 -32.70
CA LEU A 44 17.41 -25.93 -32.82
C LEU A 44 17.14 -26.59 -34.20
N LEU A 45 17.76 -26.09 -35.27
CA LEU A 45 17.60 -26.66 -36.62
C LEU A 45 18.18 -28.08 -36.74
N SER A 46 19.12 -28.44 -35.87
CA SER A 46 19.75 -29.76 -35.87
C SER A 46 18.98 -30.83 -35.10
N VAL A 47 17.91 -30.46 -34.40
CA VAL A 47 17.10 -31.38 -33.61
C VAL A 47 16.31 -32.31 -34.54
N LYS A 48 16.55 -33.61 -34.41
CA LYS A 48 15.75 -34.63 -35.09
C LYS A 48 14.45 -34.83 -34.32
N PHE A 49 13.34 -34.34 -34.88
CA PHE A 49 12.01 -34.47 -34.27
C PHE A 49 11.53 -35.93 -34.21
N PHE A 50 11.82 -36.71 -35.24
CA PHE A 50 11.44 -38.12 -35.32
C PHE A 50 12.62 -39.00 -34.93
N THR A 51 12.73 -39.29 -33.63
CA THR A 51 13.65 -40.31 -33.12
C THR A 51 12.86 -41.57 -32.76
N MET A 52 13.48 -42.75 -32.91
CA MET A 52 12.83 -44.00 -32.51
C MET A 52 12.56 -44.06 -31.00
N ALA A 53 13.44 -43.47 -30.19
CA ALA A 53 13.21 -43.35 -28.75
C ALA A 53 11.97 -42.49 -28.44
N GLY A 54 11.86 -41.31 -29.06
CA GLY A 54 10.68 -40.45 -28.87
C GLY A 54 9.38 -41.10 -29.35
N LEU A 55 9.42 -41.85 -30.46
CA LEU A 55 8.25 -42.61 -30.93
C LEU A 55 7.84 -43.71 -29.94
N GLN A 56 8.79 -44.42 -29.34
CA GLN A 56 8.51 -45.42 -28.30
C GLN A 56 7.86 -44.79 -27.06
N GLU A 57 8.34 -43.63 -26.62
CA GLU A 57 7.75 -42.89 -25.50
C GLU A 57 6.31 -42.47 -25.79
N VAL A 58 6.04 -41.93 -26.98
CA VAL A 58 4.68 -41.53 -27.39
C VAL A 58 3.75 -42.74 -27.46
N ILE A 59 4.20 -43.86 -28.02
CA ILE A 59 3.42 -45.10 -28.08
C ILE A 59 3.11 -45.60 -26.67
N LEU A 60 4.10 -45.62 -25.77
CA LEU A 60 3.91 -46.05 -24.39
C LEU A 60 2.89 -45.19 -23.65
N VAL A 61 3.02 -43.87 -23.72
CA VAL A 61 2.06 -42.93 -23.10
C VAL A 61 0.66 -43.10 -23.69
N THR A 62 0.56 -43.33 -25.00
CA THR A 62 -0.73 -43.58 -25.68
C THR A 62 -1.38 -44.86 -25.17
N ILE A 63 -0.62 -45.95 -25.04
CA ILE A 63 -1.13 -47.24 -24.51
C ILE A 63 -1.63 -47.05 -23.08
N ILE A 64 -0.85 -46.37 -22.22
CA ILE A 64 -1.24 -46.09 -20.84
C ILE A 64 -2.52 -45.23 -20.79
N GLY A 65 -2.59 -44.18 -21.61
CA GLY A 65 -3.77 -43.32 -21.69
C GLY A 65 -5.02 -44.07 -22.13
N VAL A 66 -4.91 -44.91 -23.17
CA VAL A 66 -6.00 -45.78 -23.64
C VAL A 66 -6.41 -46.77 -22.55
N ALA A 67 -5.45 -47.36 -21.82
CA ALA A 67 -5.75 -48.28 -20.73
C ALA A 67 -6.51 -47.59 -19.59
N ILE A 68 -6.03 -46.43 -19.12
CA ILE A 68 -6.70 -45.64 -18.08
C ILE A 68 -8.09 -45.20 -18.53
N PHE A 69 -8.22 -44.70 -19.77
CA PHE A 69 -9.52 -44.28 -20.31
C PHE A 69 -10.49 -45.45 -20.41
N THR A 70 -10.04 -46.61 -20.89
CA THR A 70 -10.87 -47.82 -21.01
C THR A 70 -11.32 -48.31 -19.63
N ILE A 71 -10.42 -48.32 -18.64
CA ILE A 71 -10.76 -48.66 -17.26
C ILE A 71 -11.76 -47.63 -16.69
N GLY A 72 -11.50 -46.35 -16.91
CA GLY A 72 -12.36 -45.26 -16.46
C GLY A 72 -13.77 -45.33 -17.03
N TRP A 73 -13.89 -45.62 -18.32
CA TRP A 73 -15.15 -45.81 -19.02
C TRP A 73 -15.90 -47.06 -18.54
N THR A 74 -15.23 -48.21 -18.47
CA THR A 74 -15.87 -49.47 -18.07
C THR A 74 -16.34 -49.48 -16.62
N GLN A 75 -15.66 -48.76 -15.73
CA GLN A 75 -16.02 -48.64 -14.32
C GLN A 75 -16.89 -47.42 -13.99
N ASN A 76 -17.33 -46.66 -14.99
CA ASN A 76 -18.10 -45.43 -14.81
C ASN A 76 -17.41 -44.37 -13.91
N LEU A 77 -16.08 -44.43 -13.83
CA LEU A 77 -15.26 -43.49 -13.05
C LEU A 77 -15.31 -42.08 -13.65
N LEU A 78 -15.53 -41.97 -14.96
CA LEU A 78 -15.56 -40.69 -15.68
C LEU A 78 -16.81 -39.84 -15.33
N ASP A 79 -17.91 -40.47 -14.95
CA ASP A 79 -19.14 -39.79 -14.54
C ASP A 79 -19.16 -39.48 -13.02
N THR A 80 -18.15 -39.95 -12.29
CA THR A 80 -18.04 -39.73 -10.86
C THR A 80 -17.75 -38.25 -10.59
N LYS A 81 -18.64 -37.60 -9.83
CA LYS A 81 -18.48 -36.19 -9.47
C LYS A 81 -17.30 -36.02 -8.53
N ILE A 82 -16.24 -35.41 -9.03
CA ILE A 82 -15.12 -34.96 -8.20
C ILE A 82 -15.67 -33.99 -7.13
N PRO A 83 -15.36 -34.17 -5.84
CA PRO A 83 -15.89 -33.32 -4.80
C PRO A 83 -15.40 -31.90 -4.98
N ARG A 84 -16.31 -30.97 -4.74
CA ARG A 84 -16.10 -29.53 -4.95
C ARG A 84 -14.83 -29.01 -4.27
N LYS A 85 -14.41 -29.58 -3.13
CA LYS A 85 -13.20 -29.17 -2.40
C LYS A 85 -11.89 -29.33 -3.18
N LEU A 86 -11.86 -30.22 -4.17
CA LEU A 86 -10.70 -30.41 -5.05
C LEU A 86 -10.78 -29.57 -6.32
N GLY A 87 -11.96 -29.01 -6.62
CA GLY A 87 -12.12 -28.10 -7.74
C GLY A 87 -11.39 -26.78 -7.48
N PRO A 88 -10.78 -26.18 -8.53
CA PRO A 88 -10.16 -24.86 -8.40
C PRO A 88 -11.17 -23.81 -7.93
N ASP A 89 -12.44 -23.94 -8.32
CA ASP A 89 -13.53 -23.03 -7.94
C ASP A 89 -13.69 -22.89 -6.43
N TYR A 90 -13.56 -23.98 -5.66
CA TYR A 90 -13.66 -23.92 -4.20
C TYR A 90 -12.52 -23.10 -3.58
N TRP A 91 -11.30 -23.25 -4.10
CA TRP A 91 -10.16 -22.49 -3.61
C TRP A 91 -10.22 -21.02 -4.02
N TYR A 92 -10.69 -20.73 -5.24
CA TYR A 92 -10.95 -19.36 -5.66
C TYR A 92 -12.04 -18.69 -4.83
N GLU A 93 -13.16 -19.38 -4.58
CA GLU A 93 -14.25 -18.89 -3.74
C GLU A 93 -13.77 -18.63 -2.30
N LYS A 94 -12.99 -19.55 -1.74
CA LYS A 94 -12.42 -19.39 -0.39
C LYS A 94 -11.44 -18.24 -0.31
N LEU A 95 -10.52 -18.11 -1.28
CA LEU A 95 -9.59 -16.99 -1.37
C LEU A 95 -10.31 -15.65 -1.53
N ALA A 96 -11.30 -15.58 -2.44
CA ALA A 96 -12.10 -14.38 -2.64
C ALA A 96 -12.86 -14.00 -1.35
N THR A 97 -13.46 -14.97 -0.66
CA THR A 97 -14.17 -14.73 0.61
C THR A 97 -13.21 -14.24 1.69
N SER A 98 -12.02 -14.81 1.79
CA SER A 98 -10.98 -14.34 2.72
C SER A 98 -10.51 -12.93 2.41
N LEU A 99 -10.32 -12.58 1.13
CA LEU A 99 -9.96 -11.22 0.71
C LEU A 99 -11.08 -10.22 1.01
N ILE A 100 -12.34 -10.59 0.76
CA ILE A 100 -13.50 -9.74 1.08
C ILE A 100 -13.62 -9.56 2.60
N TRP A 101 -13.41 -10.60 3.39
CA TRP A 101 -13.39 -10.51 4.84
C TRP A 101 -12.29 -9.57 5.33
N LEU A 102 -11.09 -9.65 4.75
CA LEU A 102 -9.97 -8.79 5.08
C LEU A 102 -10.25 -7.32 4.68
N ALA A 103 -10.83 -7.10 3.51
CA ALA A 103 -11.29 -5.79 3.05
C ALA A 103 -12.38 -5.18 3.95
N LYS A 104 -13.32 -6.00 4.44
CA LYS A 104 -14.46 -5.52 5.25
C LYS A 104 -14.15 -5.43 6.75
N GLY A 105 -13.23 -6.22 7.28
CA GLY A 105 -12.92 -6.26 8.70
C GLY A 105 -11.85 -5.23 9.07
N PRO A 106 -10.56 -5.63 9.06
CA PRO A 106 -9.47 -4.79 9.56
C PRO A 106 -9.36 -3.44 8.83
N PHE A 107 -9.60 -3.40 7.52
CA PHE A 107 -9.50 -2.15 6.77
C PHE A 107 -10.61 -1.14 7.08
N THR A 108 -11.83 -1.56 7.38
CA THR A 108 -12.90 -0.63 7.76
C THR A 108 -12.71 -0.11 9.18
N THR A 109 -12.19 -0.94 10.08
CA THR A 109 -11.79 -0.49 11.43
C THR A 109 -10.62 0.48 11.40
N LEU A 110 -9.68 0.26 10.47
CA LEU A 110 -8.56 1.19 10.25
C LEU A 110 -9.07 2.54 9.73
N ASP A 111 -9.90 2.51 8.70
CA ASP A 111 -10.50 3.72 8.11
C ASP A 111 -11.29 4.52 9.17
N SER A 112 -12.09 3.83 9.98
CA SER A 112 -12.83 4.47 11.08
C SER A 112 -11.90 5.07 12.14
N ALA A 113 -10.81 4.38 12.49
CA ALA A 113 -9.85 4.88 13.46
C ALA A 113 -9.04 6.08 12.93
N ILE A 114 -8.75 6.10 11.62
CA ILE A 114 -8.16 7.24 10.92
C ILE A 114 -9.14 8.43 10.96
N ASP A 115 -10.40 8.21 10.61
CA ASP A 115 -11.42 9.26 10.55
C ASP A 115 -11.67 9.88 11.94
N ASP A 116 -11.73 9.06 12.99
CA ASP A 116 -11.84 9.54 14.38
C ASP A 116 -10.61 10.34 14.82
N SER A 117 -9.41 9.92 14.39
CA SER A 117 -8.17 10.66 14.65
C SER A 117 -8.18 12.02 13.95
N TYR A 118 -8.61 12.09 12.69
CA TYR A 118 -8.75 13.35 11.95
C TYR A 118 -9.79 14.27 12.56
N LYS A 119 -10.96 13.76 12.97
CA LYS A 119 -11.98 14.55 13.67
C LYS A 119 -11.45 15.12 14.98
N LYS A 120 -10.74 14.29 15.78
CA LYS A 120 -10.19 14.70 17.08
C LYS A 120 -9.07 15.72 16.93
N THR A 121 -8.14 15.51 16.02
CA THR A 121 -7.05 16.46 15.72
C THR A 121 -7.59 17.75 15.14
N GLY A 122 -8.58 17.67 14.23
CA GLY A 122 -9.28 18.83 13.69
C GLY A 122 -10.02 19.65 14.75
N HIS A 123 -10.71 19.00 15.69
CA HIS A 123 -11.35 19.67 16.82
C HIS A 123 -10.34 20.36 17.75
N ALA A 124 -9.20 19.71 18.02
CA ALA A 124 -8.13 20.31 18.80
C ALA A 124 -7.54 21.54 18.10
N ALA A 125 -7.29 21.45 16.79
CA ALA A 125 -6.82 22.57 15.98
C ALA A 125 -7.83 23.73 15.98
N LEU A 126 -9.12 23.46 15.75
CA LEU A 126 -10.19 24.46 15.82
C LEU A 126 -10.26 25.16 17.18
N LYS A 127 -10.04 24.43 18.28
CA LYS A 127 -9.99 25.01 19.63
C LYS A 127 -8.81 25.97 19.79
N VAL A 128 -7.64 25.61 19.23
CA VAL A 128 -6.48 26.50 19.17
C VAL A 128 -6.80 27.75 18.36
N THR A 129 -7.37 27.61 17.16
CA THR A 129 -7.72 28.76 16.31
C THR A 129 -8.72 29.69 16.98
N LYS A 130 -9.79 29.16 17.61
CA LYS A 130 -10.72 29.99 18.38
C LYS A 130 -10.07 30.71 19.55
N THR A 131 -9.10 30.06 20.20
CA THR A 131 -8.32 30.71 21.27
C THR A 131 -7.52 31.89 20.70
N MET A 132 -6.91 31.74 19.51
CA MET A 132 -6.24 32.86 18.81
C MET A 132 -7.19 33.99 18.44
N GLU A 133 -8.37 33.67 17.92
CA GLU A 133 -9.36 34.67 17.53
C GLU A 133 -9.80 35.52 18.74
N THR A 134 -10.07 34.86 19.87
CA THR A 134 -10.40 35.59 21.12
C THR A 134 -9.22 36.38 21.68
N PHE A 135 -7.99 35.94 21.39
CA PHE A 135 -6.79 36.65 21.79
C PHE A 135 -6.57 37.89 20.92
N ASP A 136 -6.72 37.77 19.61
CA ASP A 136 -6.62 38.86 18.63
C ASP A 136 -7.61 39.98 18.97
N ALA A 137 -8.87 39.63 19.22
CA ALA A 137 -9.89 40.59 19.66
C ALA A 137 -9.55 41.29 20.99
N LYS A 138 -8.89 40.60 21.92
CA LYS A 138 -8.42 41.21 23.19
C LYS A 138 -7.21 42.11 22.98
N MET A 139 -6.31 41.76 22.07
CA MET A 139 -5.18 42.61 21.68
C MET A 139 -5.69 43.90 21.07
N ASP A 140 -6.59 43.82 20.09
CA ASP A 140 -7.16 45.00 19.42
C ASP A 140 -7.80 45.96 20.43
N HIS A 141 -8.64 45.43 21.33
CA HIS A 141 -9.29 46.28 22.35
C HIS A 141 -8.27 46.97 23.26
N LYS A 142 -7.23 46.25 23.72
CA LYS A 142 -6.19 46.85 24.56
C LYS A 142 -5.32 47.83 23.81
N TYR A 143 -5.05 47.58 22.53
CA TYR A 143 -4.24 48.47 21.69
C TYR A 143 -4.97 49.80 21.47
N VAL A 144 -6.26 49.75 21.12
CA VAL A 144 -7.11 50.94 20.98
C VAL A 144 -7.18 51.72 22.28
N GLN A 145 -7.46 51.05 23.41
CA GLN A 145 -7.55 51.70 24.72
C GLN A 145 -6.22 52.39 25.12
N THR A 146 -5.08 51.72 24.92
CA THR A 146 -3.76 52.29 25.23
C THR A 146 -3.46 53.50 24.34
N GLY A 147 -3.86 53.45 23.07
CA GLY A 147 -3.73 54.58 22.14
C GLY A 147 -4.58 55.79 22.54
N GLU A 148 -5.82 55.56 22.99
CA GLU A 148 -6.70 56.61 23.51
C GLU A 148 -6.12 57.26 24.78
N ASP A 149 -5.72 56.45 25.77
CA ASP A 149 -5.09 56.94 27.01
C ASP A 149 -3.82 57.75 26.72
N PHE A 150 -3.01 57.32 25.76
CA PHE A 150 -1.80 58.03 25.33
C PHE A 150 -2.11 59.39 24.67
N SER A 151 -3.15 59.43 23.82
CA SER A 151 -3.58 60.67 23.17
C SER A 151 -4.08 61.72 24.17
N HIS A 152 -4.63 61.29 25.31
CA HIS A 152 -5.07 62.17 26.39
C HIS A 152 -3.92 62.63 27.29
N ALA A 153 -2.91 61.79 27.52
CA ALA A 153 -1.76 62.11 28.36
C ALA A 153 -0.71 63.02 27.67
N THR A 154 -0.71 63.07 26.33
CA THR A 154 0.34 63.76 25.57
C THR A 154 -0.25 64.88 24.70
N PRO A 155 -0.02 66.17 25.02
CA PRO A 155 -0.62 67.29 24.28
C PRO A 155 0.01 67.56 22.91
N ALA A 156 1.17 66.97 22.60
CA ALA A 156 1.90 67.20 21.35
C ALA A 156 1.49 66.19 20.28
N LYS A 157 1.13 66.68 19.07
CA LYS A 157 0.68 65.84 17.96
C LYS A 157 1.83 65.32 17.10
N SER A 158 3.05 65.80 17.30
CA SER A 158 4.25 65.39 16.55
C SER A 158 5.49 65.28 17.44
N ALA A 159 6.45 64.44 17.02
CA ALA A 159 7.71 64.23 17.74
C ALA A 159 8.56 65.51 17.83
N GLU A 160 8.48 66.40 16.82
CA GLU A 160 9.12 67.72 16.87
C GLU A 160 8.46 68.67 17.87
N GLU A 161 7.12 68.72 17.93
CA GLU A 161 6.40 69.53 18.94
C GLU A 161 6.72 69.06 20.36
N TYR A 162 6.82 67.75 20.57
CA TYR A 162 7.16 67.20 21.89
C TYR A 162 8.59 67.60 22.29
N LYS A 163 9.58 67.43 21.41
CA LYS A 163 10.96 67.88 21.66
C LYS A 163 11.04 69.38 21.95
N SER A 164 10.30 70.20 21.19
CA SER A 164 10.26 71.65 21.41
C SER A 164 9.60 72.02 22.74
N TRP A 165 8.52 71.35 23.12
CA TRP A 165 7.80 71.60 24.37
C TRP A 165 8.63 71.21 25.60
N VAL A 166 9.34 70.08 25.54
CA VAL A 166 10.27 69.63 26.59
C VAL A 166 11.45 70.60 26.75
N GLY A 167 11.96 71.14 25.64
CA GLY A 167 13.00 72.18 25.68
C GLY A 167 12.55 73.48 26.34
N GLN A 168 11.23 73.76 26.38
CA GLN A 168 10.65 74.95 27.00
C GLN A 168 10.28 74.76 28.48
N HIS A 169 10.12 73.53 28.96
CA HIS A 169 9.73 73.21 30.35
C HIS A 169 10.71 72.21 30.99
N PRO A 170 11.98 72.59 31.17
CA PRO A 170 13.02 71.71 31.69
C PRO A 170 12.72 71.22 33.12
N GLU A 171 11.97 71.98 33.92
CA GLU A 171 11.55 71.60 35.27
C GLU A 171 10.59 70.39 35.31
N LYS A 172 10.01 70.01 34.16
CA LYS A 172 9.13 68.85 34.03
C LYS A 172 9.84 67.63 33.46
N SER A 173 11.15 67.69 33.20
CA SER A 173 11.92 66.56 32.65
C SER A 173 11.81 65.31 33.50
N ASP A 174 11.81 65.48 34.83
CA ASP A 174 11.80 64.36 35.79
C ASP A 174 10.43 63.67 35.81
N MET A 175 9.34 64.45 35.75
CA MET A 175 7.97 63.92 35.62
C MET A 175 7.79 63.16 34.30
N ILE A 176 8.45 63.61 33.23
CA ILE A 176 8.42 62.94 31.93
C ILE A 176 9.21 61.63 31.98
N ALA A 177 10.40 61.63 32.60
CA ALA A 177 11.19 60.43 32.79
C ALA A 177 10.46 59.40 33.68
N GLU A 178 9.79 59.85 34.73
CA GLU A 178 8.97 59.01 35.61
C GLU A 178 7.76 58.41 34.87
N ASN A 179 7.02 59.21 34.11
CA ASN A 179 5.92 58.72 33.27
C ASN A 179 6.41 57.73 32.20
N PHE A 180 7.59 57.97 31.61
CA PHE A 180 8.19 57.07 30.63
C PHE A 180 8.61 55.73 31.26
N MET A 181 9.15 55.77 32.49
CA MET A 181 9.50 54.56 33.25
C MET A 181 8.27 53.75 33.66
N ILE A 182 7.21 54.42 34.15
CA ILE A 182 5.91 53.78 34.44
C ILE A 182 5.32 53.13 33.20
N TYR A 183 5.44 53.80 32.04
CA TYR A 183 4.98 53.26 30.75
C TYR A 183 5.81 52.05 30.32
N GLY A 184 7.14 52.12 30.49
CA GLY A 184 8.05 51.00 30.24
C GLY A 184 7.69 49.77 31.08
N ASP A 185 7.35 49.97 32.36
CA ASP A 185 6.88 48.90 33.24
C ASP A 185 5.51 48.34 32.85
N TYR A 186 4.62 49.19 32.32
CA TYR A 186 3.31 48.75 31.82
C TYR A 186 3.43 47.89 30.57
N VAL A 187 4.25 48.33 29.60
CA VAL A 187 4.53 47.58 28.37
C VAL A 187 5.26 46.27 28.68
N SER A 188 6.24 46.30 29.59
CA SER A 188 6.96 45.12 30.07
C SER A 188 6.03 44.10 30.75
N ASN A 189 5.11 44.56 31.61
CA ASN A 189 4.13 43.67 32.24
C ASN A 189 3.09 43.14 31.25
N PHE A 190 2.72 43.93 30.24
CA PHE A 190 1.83 43.48 29.16
C PHE A 190 2.51 42.38 28.33
N ASP A 191 3.76 42.57 27.92
CA ASP A 191 4.54 41.59 27.17
C ASP A 191 4.68 40.28 27.96
N ARG A 192 5.15 40.35 29.21
CA ARG A 192 5.36 39.17 30.07
C ARG A 192 4.10 38.39 30.42
N ARG A 193 2.96 39.05 30.57
CA ARG A 193 1.71 38.39 31.00
C ARG A 193 0.79 38.03 29.85
N VAL A 194 0.73 38.87 28.82
CA VAL A 194 -0.21 38.72 27.72
C VAL A 194 0.47 38.09 26.51
N VAL A 195 1.61 38.62 26.07
CA VAL A 195 2.31 38.10 24.88
C VAL A 195 2.98 36.77 25.21
N ASP A 196 3.87 36.73 26.20
CA ASP A 196 4.58 35.50 26.63
C ASP A 196 3.61 34.42 27.15
N GLY A 197 2.59 34.83 27.90
CA GLY A 197 1.58 33.93 28.43
C GLY A 197 0.79 33.24 27.32
N THR A 198 0.42 34.00 26.30
CA THR A 198 -0.30 33.47 25.13
C THR A 198 0.62 32.61 24.29
N VAL A 199 1.80 33.09 23.90
CA VAL A 199 2.77 32.33 23.10
C VAL A 199 3.10 30.99 23.77
N ASN A 200 3.27 30.94 25.09
CA ASN A 200 3.46 29.67 25.82
C ASN A 200 2.23 28.76 25.77
N GLN A 201 1.02 29.31 25.81
CA GLN A 201 -0.21 28.53 25.71
C GLN A 201 -0.41 27.96 24.30
N ILE A 202 -0.05 28.73 23.27
CA ILE A 202 0.02 28.28 21.87
C ILE A 202 1.04 27.15 21.74
N GLY A 203 2.26 27.37 22.24
CA GLY A 203 3.33 26.37 22.19
C GLY A 203 2.94 25.06 22.88
N ARG A 204 2.33 25.13 24.07
CA ARG A 204 1.85 23.94 24.80
C ARG A 204 0.74 23.21 24.05
N SER A 205 -0.21 23.94 23.46
CA SER A 205 -1.31 23.33 22.72
C SER A 205 -0.85 22.70 21.41
N ALA A 206 0.06 23.35 20.68
CA ALA A 206 0.71 22.79 19.50
C ALA A 206 1.53 21.53 19.86
N TRP A 207 2.27 21.55 20.97
CA TRP A 207 3.02 20.38 21.46
C TRP A 207 2.10 19.21 21.79
N VAL A 208 0.96 19.45 22.47
CA VAL A 208 -0.02 18.39 22.76
C VAL A 208 -0.60 17.78 21.48
N VAL A 209 -0.94 18.61 20.48
CA VAL A 209 -1.45 18.13 19.18
C VAL A 209 -0.38 17.31 18.45
N SER A 210 0.88 17.77 18.47
CA SER A 210 2.01 17.05 17.87
C SER A 210 2.26 15.72 18.56
N ALA A 211 2.23 15.68 19.90
CA ALA A 211 2.41 14.45 20.67
C ALA A 211 1.28 13.43 20.41
N HIS A 212 0.05 13.91 20.22
CA HIS A 212 -1.09 13.05 19.89
C HIS A 212 -0.98 12.47 18.46
N THR A 213 -0.48 13.26 17.53
CA THR A 213 -0.25 12.83 16.13
C THR A 213 0.90 11.84 16.04
N ASP A 214 2.01 12.09 16.75
CA ASP A 214 3.17 11.20 16.83
C ASP A 214 2.84 9.85 17.49
N SER A 215 1.97 9.86 18.51
CA SER A 215 1.47 8.63 19.14
C SER A 215 0.54 7.82 18.22
N PHE A 216 -0.24 8.50 17.37
CA PHE A 216 -1.10 7.84 16.39
C PHE A 216 -0.28 7.15 15.29
N ASP A 217 0.74 7.83 14.77
CA ASP A 217 1.63 7.28 13.75
C ASP A 217 2.38 6.04 14.28
N LYS A 218 3.04 6.18 15.43
CA LYS A 218 3.86 5.09 16.03
C LYS A 218 3.08 3.89 16.55
N ASN A 219 1.85 4.09 17.04
CA ASN A 219 1.10 2.99 17.63
C ASN A 219 0.10 2.37 16.64
N MET A 220 -0.48 3.18 15.75
CA MET A 220 -1.52 2.72 14.86
C MET A 220 -1.00 2.43 13.46
N VAL A 221 -0.27 3.36 12.84
CA VAL A 221 0.25 3.17 11.47
C VAL A 221 1.36 2.12 11.48
N ASP A 222 2.38 2.30 12.32
CA ASP A 222 3.46 1.31 12.45
C ASP A 222 2.95 -0.04 12.95
N GLY A 223 1.97 -0.06 13.88
CA GLY A 223 1.37 -1.29 14.39
C GLY A 223 0.68 -2.11 13.30
N VAL A 224 -0.06 -1.44 12.41
CA VAL A 224 -0.75 -2.08 11.29
C VAL A 224 0.24 -2.55 10.23
N VAL A 225 1.21 -1.71 9.87
CA VAL A 225 2.22 -2.05 8.87
C VAL A 225 3.05 -3.25 9.33
N ASN A 226 3.49 -3.25 10.59
CA ASN A 226 4.22 -4.38 11.18
C ASN A 226 3.36 -5.65 11.23
N TRP A 227 2.07 -5.55 11.57
CA TRP A 227 1.18 -6.70 11.56
C TRP A 227 1.01 -7.30 10.16
N ILE A 228 0.83 -6.47 9.13
CA ILE A 228 0.75 -6.93 7.74
C ILE A 228 2.06 -7.61 7.32
N ALA A 229 3.20 -7.01 7.66
CA ALA A 229 4.52 -7.56 7.38
C ALA A 229 4.72 -8.93 8.07
N ASP A 230 4.36 -9.04 9.34
CA ASP A 230 4.45 -10.29 10.12
C ASP A 230 3.57 -11.39 9.53
N VAL A 231 2.34 -11.06 9.13
CA VAL A 231 1.44 -12.00 8.47
C VAL A 231 2.06 -12.49 7.15
N LEU A 232 2.53 -11.58 6.31
CA LEU A 232 3.15 -11.93 5.02
C LEU A 232 4.43 -12.76 5.21
N HIS A 233 5.30 -12.39 6.15
CA HIS A 233 6.51 -13.13 6.46
C HIS A 233 6.18 -14.54 6.97
N ARG A 234 5.19 -14.67 7.87
CA ARG A 234 4.78 -15.99 8.39
C ARG A 234 4.27 -16.90 7.27
N TYR A 235 3.45 -16.39 6.35
CA TYR A 235 3.02 -17.18 5.19
C TYR A 235 4.19 -17.50 4.24
N GLY A 236 5.03 -16.51 3.96
CA GLY A 236 6.22 -16.68 3.12
C GLY A 236 7.16 -17.75 3.65
N ASP A 237 7.42 -17.78 4.95
CA ASP A 237 8.26 -18.80 5.59
C ASP A 237 7.66 -20.20 5.53
N ILE A 238 6.34 -20.32 5.66
CA ILE A 238 5.64 -21.60 5.49
C ILE A 238 5.81 -22.11 4.07
N PHE A 239 5.55 -21.27 3.06
CA PHE A 239 5.69 -21.66 1.65
C PHE A 239 7.15 -21.92 1.25
N ARG A 240 8.10 -21.13 1.77
CA ARG A 240 9.52 -21.31 1.48
C ARG A 240 10.06 -22.62 2.06
N ARG A 241 9.57 -23.05 3.23
CA ARG A 241 9.92 -24.36 3.80
C ARG A 241 9.39 -25.54 2.98
N SER A 242 8.37 -25.35 2.15
CA SER A 242 7.88 -26.38 1.23
C SER A 242 8.77 -26.58 -0.01
N VAL A 243 9.76 -25.71 -0.24
CA VAL A 243 10.69 -25.77 -1.38
C VAL A 243 12.05 -26.24 -0.86
N THR A 244 12.27 -27.56 -0.82
CA THR A 244 13.48 -28.16 -0.23
C THR A 244 14.69 -28.15 -1.16
N GLY A 245 14.52 -27.81 -2.44
CA GLY A 245 15.61 -27.74 -3.43
C GLY A 245 16.15 -29.10 -3.88
N VAL A 246 15.65 -30.20 -3.32
CA VAL A 246 16.03 -31.56 -3.70
C VAL A 246 15.10 -32.04 -4.81
N VAL A 247 15.63 -32.30 -6.01
CA VAL A 247 14.85 -32.76 -7.19
C VAL A 247 13.97 -33.99 -6.86
N ASN A 248 14.45 -34.85 -5.97
CA ASN A 248 13.73 -36.04 -5.52
C ASN A 248 12.49 -35.72 -4.66
N ASP A 249 12.48 -34.61 -3.92
CA ASP A 249 11.33 -34.18 -3.11
C ASP A 249 10.20 -33.65 -4.01
N TYR A 250 10.54 -32.99 -5.12
CA TYR A 250 9.54 -32.58 -6.12
C TYR A 250 8.98 -33.79 -6.87
N THR A 251 9.84 -34.73 -7.24
CA THR A 251 9.44 -35.95 -7.95
C THR A 251 8.52 -36.81 -7.07
N SER A 252 8.87 -36.99 -5.79
CA SER A 252 8.01 -37.69 -4.84
C SER A 252 6.72 -36.93 -4.54
N GLY A 253 6.74 -35.60 -4.48
CA GLY A 253 5.53 -34.77 -4.39
C GLY A 253 4.56 -34.97 -5.55
N ILE A 254 5.07 -35.05 -6.79
CA ILE A 254 4.28 -35.34 -8.00
C ILE A 254 3.69 -36.76 -7.93
N VAL A 255 4.50 -37.76 -7.57
CA VAL A 255 4.05 -39.16 -7.47
C VAL A 255 3.00 -39.33 -6.37
N ILE A 256 3.21 -38.71 -5.20
CA ILE A 256 2.22 -38.70 -4.10
C ILE A 256 0.95 -37.99 -4.55
N GLY A 257 1.05 -36.87 -5.27
CA GLY A 257 -0.10 -36.16 -5.84
C GLY A 257 -0.89 -37.04 -6.81
N ALA A 258 -0.21 -37.78 -7.69
CA ALA A 258 -0.82 -38.71 -8.63
C ALA A 258 -1.48 -39.91 -7.93
N ILE A 259 -0.84 -40.49 -6.90
CA ILE A 259 -1.41 -41.58 -6.08
C ILE A 259 -2.60 -41.08 -5.28
N MET A 260 -2.53 -39.90 -4.67
CA MET A 260 -3.66 -39.30 -3.97
C MET A 260 -4.83 -39.07 -4.92
N LEU A 261 -4.59 -38.51 -6.11
CA LEU A 261 -5.62 -38.38 -7.15
C LEU A 261 -6.22 -39.74 -7.53
N TRP A 262 -5.40 -40.77 -7.69
CA TRP A 262 -5.86 -42.12 -8.02
C TRP A 262 -6.69 -42.76 -6.91
N ILE A 263 -6.21 -42.76 -5.66
CA ILE A 263 -6.96 -43.23 -4.48
C ILE A 263 -8.28 -42.46 -4.37
N PHE A 264 -8.22 -41.15 -4.59
CA PHE A 264 -9.38 -40.29 -4.52
C PHE A 264 -10.43 -40.68 -5.57
N MET A 265 -10.00 -40.93 -6.81
CA MET A 265 -10.88 -41.43 -7.88
C MET A 265 -11.47 -42.80 -7.56
N VAL A 266 -10.69 -43.72 -6.99
CA VAL A 266 -11.13 -45.08 -6.67
C VAL A 266 -12.10 -45.11 -5.47
N ILE A 267 -11.87 -44.29 -4.44
CA ILE A 267 -12.73 -44.21 -3.25
C ILE A 267 -13.98 -43.38 -3.54
N GLY A 268 -13.85 -42.27 -4.29
CA GLY A 268 -14.96 -41.39 -4.63
C GLY A 268 -15.95 -41.99 -5.63
N ALA A 269 -15.59 -43.10 -6.28
CA ALA A 269 -16.43 -43.82 -7.24
C ALA A 269 -17.30 -44.95 -6.64
N ARG A 270 -17.32 -45.07 -5.31
CA ARG A 270 -18.33 -45.86 -4.59
C ARG A 270 -19.43 -44.95 -4.07
#